data_AF-A0A4V1IYK7-F1
#
_entry.id   AF-A0A4V1IYK7-F1
#
_cell.length_a   1.000
_cell.length_b   1.000
_cell.length_c   1.000
_cell.angle_alpha   90.00
_cell.angle_beta   90.00
_cell.angle_gamma   90.00
#
_symmetry.space_group_name_H-M   'P 1'
#
loop_
_entity.id
_entity.type
_entity.pdbx_description
1 polymer ?
#
loop_
_entity_poly.entity_id
_entity_poly.type
_entity_poly.pdbx_seq_one_letter_code
_entity_poly.pdbx_strand_id
1 'polypeptide(L)'
;PVIPVPSQIDLRVGKIIRCERHPDADSLYVETIDVGEEEPRTVISGLVKFVPIEEMQNRSVILVCNLKPVSMRGIKSHAMVLCAGTADKSKVEIMCPPADAKPGTRVHIDGYQSGEPDAVLNPKKKVWEAIQPGYRTAEDRSAIWVDADGKTHGFVVEGSDGLCTAPTIVGGGIS
;
A
#
# COMPACT_ATOMS: atom_id res chain seq x y z
N PRO A 1 -22.17 -13.51 10.61
CA PRO A 1 -21.35 -12.31 10.32
C PRO A 1 -20.58 -12.53 9.01
N VAL A 2 -20.56 -11.55 8.10
CA VAL A 2 -19.73 -11.65 6.89
C VAL A 2 -18.26 -11.55 7.33
N ILE A 3 -17.47 -12.58 7.03
CA ILE A 3 -16.05 -12.62 7.35
C ILE A 3 -15.33 -11.69 6.36
N PRO A 4 -14.51 -10.73 6.82
CA PRO A 4 -13.71 -9.90 5.94
C PRO A 4 -12.80 -10.75 5.05
N VAL A 5 -12.72 -10.42 3.77
CA VAL A 5 -11.82 -11.08 2.81
C VAL A 5 -10.89 -10.05 2.18
N PRO A 6 -9.64 -10.43 1.82
CA PRO A 6 -8.65 -9.47 1.33
C PRO A 6 -9.06 -8.78 0.03
N SER A 7 -9.86 -9.44 -0.82
CA SER A 7 -10.34 -8.88 -2.09
C SER A 7 -11.24 -7.64 -1.93
N GLN A 8 -11.76 -7.39 -0.73
CA GLN A 8 -12.52 -6.17 -0.43
C GLN A 8 -11.63 -4.92 -0.35
N ILE A 9 -10.31 -5.07 -0.20
CA ILE A 9 -9.35 -3.97 -0.15
C ILE A 9 -8.91 -3.65 -1.59
N ASP A 10 -9.05 -2.40 -2.01
CA ASP A 10 -8.63 -1.94 -3.33
C ASP A 10 -7.14 -1.61 -3.30
N LEU A 11 -6.33 -2.57 -3.76
CA LEU A 11 -4.88 -2.40 -3.90
C LEU A 11 -4.54 -2.09 -5.36
N ARG A 12 -3.80 -1.01 -5.58
CA ARG A 12 -3.36 -0.62 -6.93
C ARG A 12 -1.92 -0.18 -6.97
N VAL A 13 -1.31 -0.35 -8.13
CA VAL A 13 -0.04 0.28 -8.45
C VAL A 13 -0.27 1.78 -8.65
N GLY A 14 0.59 2.60 -8.07
CA GLY A 14 0.62 4.04 -8.29
C GLY A 14 2.01 4.52 -8.68
N LYS A 15 2.09 5.72 -9.25
CA LYS A 15 3.35 6.41 -9.53
C LYS A 15 3.34 7.80 -8.93
N ILE A 16 4.30 8.07 -8.05
CA ILE A 16 4.44 9.40 -7.44
C ILE A 16 4.93 10.36 -8.53
N ILE A 17 4.07 11.28 -8.96
CA ILE A 17 4.40 12.31 -9.95
C ILE A 17 5.16 13.46 -9.29
N ARG A 18 4.78 13.77 -8.05
CA ARG A 18 5.36 14.85 -7.25
C ARG A 18 5.27 14.50 -5.79
N CYS A 19 6.33 14.80 -5.06
CA CYS A 19 6.38 14.71 -3.60
C CYS A 19 6.97 16.00 -3.02
N GLU A 20 6.33 16.54 -1.99
CA GLU A 20 6.75 17.75 -1.28
C GLU A 20 6.61 17.56 0.23
N ARG A 21 7.37 18.33 1.01
CA ARG A 21 7.17 18.36 2.47
C ARG A 21 5.82 19.00 2.79
N HIS A 22 5.11 18.43 3.76
CA HIS A 22 3.87 19.01 4.24
C HIS A 22 4.15 20.39 4.88
N PRO A 23 3.39 21.45 4.56
CA PRO A 23 3.67 22.81 5.02
C PRO A 23 3.60 22.95 6.55
N ASP A 24 2.65 22.25 7.17
CA ASP A 24 2.41 22.32 8.62
C ASP A 24 2.86 21.06 9.39
N ALA A 25 3.70 20.19 8.80
CA ALA A 25 4.12 18.95 9.46
C ALA A 25 5.47 18.40 8.98
N ASP A 26 6.49 18.53 9.83
CA ASP A 26 7.87 18.13 9.50
C ASP A 26 8.08 16.64 9.23
N SER A 27 7.17 15.79 9.70
CA SER A 27 7.25 14.33 9.54
C SER A 27 6.46 13.81 8.34
N LEU A 28 5.75 14.67 7.62
CA LEU A 28 4.82 14.26 6.56
C LEU A 28 5.28 14.77 5.19
N TYR A 29 5.09 13.92 4.19
CA TYR A 29 5.10 14.30 2.79
C TYR A 29 3.66 14.47 2.29
N VAL A 30 3.52 15.27 1.24
CA VAL A 30 2.31 15.38 0.42
C VAL A 30 2.69 14.91 -0.97
N GLU A 31 2.09 13.80 -1.39
CA GLU A 31 2.33 13.20 -2.70
C GLU A 31 1.15 13.43 -3.65
N THR A 32 1.46 13.71 -4.91
CA THR A 32 0.52 13.60 -6.04
C THR A 32 0.82 12.29 -6.75
N ILE A 33 -0.08 11.32 -6.67
CA ILE A 33 0.15 9.96 -7.15
C ILE A 33 -0.83 9.63 -8.27
N ASP A 34 -0.30 9.29 -9.44
CA ASP A 34 -1.08 8.70 -10.54
C ASP A 34 -1.46 7.27 -10.16
N VAL A 35 -2.75 6.97 -10.24
CA VAL A 35 -3.34 5.67 -9.93
C VAL A 35 -4.20 5.14 -11.08
N GLY A 36 -3.93 5.60 -12.30
CA GLY A 36 -4.69 5.24 -13.52
C GLY A 36 -6.12 5.80 -13.55
N GLU A 37 -6.40 6.82 -12.73
CA GLU A 37 -7.65 7.58 -12.73
C GLU A 37 -7.52 8.83 -13.60
N GLU A 38 -8.64 9.52 -13.86
CA GLU A 38 -8.65 10.77 -14.63
C GLU A 38 -7.79 11.87 -13.96
N GLU A 39 -7.81 11.92 -12.63
CA GLU A 39 -7.00 12.84 -11.84
C GLU A 39 -6.11 12.07 -10.84
N PRO A 40 -4.84 12.48 -10.67
CA PRO A 40 -3.98 11.95 -9.61
C PRO A 40 -4.55 12.21 -8.22
N ARG A 41 -4.26 11.32 -7.28
CA ARG A 41 -4.69 11.45 -5.89
C ARG A 41 -3.67 12.20 -5.05
N THR A 42 -4.16 13.02 -4.12
CA THR A 42 -3.35 13.54 -3.01
C THR A 42 -3.22 12.47 -1.94
N VAL A 43 -1.98 12.14 -1.58
CA VAL A 43 -1.64 11.20 -0.52
C VAL A 43 -0.76 11.92 0.49
N ILE A 44 -0.85 11.52 1.75
CA ILE A 44 -0.02 12.05 2.83
C ILE A 44 0.65 10.87 3.51
N SER A 45 1.98 10.83 3.51
CA SER A 45 2.75 9.76 4.13
C SER A 45 3.68 10.26 5.22
N GLY A 46 3.90 9.42 6.25
CA GLY A 46 4.84 9.69 7.35
C GLY A 46 6.29 9.31 7.04
N LEU A 47 6.76 9.52 5.81
CA LEU A 47 8.00 8.93 5.32
C LEU A 47 9.24 9.83 5.39
N VAL A 48 9.10 11.09 5.83
CA VAL A 48 10.21 12.08 5.85
C VAL A 48 11.45 11.60 6.61
N LYS A 49 11.28 10.79 7.65
CA LYS A 49 12.40 10.24 8.46
C LYS A 49 13.03 8.99 7.86
N PHE A 50 12.40 8.38 6.86
CA PHE A 50 12.73 7.05 6.38
C PHE A 50 13.18 7.05 4.92
N VAL A 51 12.60 7.91 4.08
CA VAL A 51 12.87 7.96 2.64
C VAL A 51 13.18 9.40 2.23
N PRO A 52 14.36 9.67 1.66
CA PRO A 52 14.70 10.99 1.12
C PRO A 52 13.71 11.43 0.03
N ILE A 53 13.46 12.73 -0.08
CA ILE A 53 12.47 13.27 -1.03
C ILE A 53 12.86 12.98 -2.49
N GLU A 54 14.16 12.88 -2.77
CA GLU A 54 14.71 12.56 -4.09
C GLU A 54 14.35 11.14 -4.51
N GLU A 55 14.29 10.20 -3.55
CA GLU A 55 13.87 8.82 -3.78
C GLU A 55 12.35 8.66 -3.86
N MET A 56 11.57 9.68 -3.47
CA MET A 56 10.12 9.67 -3.60
C MET A 56 9.69 10.05 -5.03
N GLN A 57 10.45 10.89 -5.72
CA GLN A 57 10.07 11.39 -7.05
C GLN A 57 10.05 10.26 -8.08
N ASN A 58 9.00 10.22 -8.90
CA ASN A 58 8.82 9.23 -9.98
C ASN A 58 8.82 7.76 -9.51
N ARG A 59 8.66 7.51 -8.22
CA ARG A 59 8.68 6.15 -7.65
C ARG A 59 7.35 5.44 -7.89
N SER A 60 7.42 4.19 -8.33
CA SER A 60 6.28 3.28 -8.37
C SER A 60 6.03 2.70 -6.98
N VAL A 61 4.77 2.67 -6.57
CA VAL A 61 4.32 2.28 -5.22
C VAL A 61 3.09 1.40 -5.30
N ILE A 62 2.71 0.80 -4.17
CA ILE A 62 1.42 0.12 -4.01
C ILE A 62 0.58 0.93 -3.04
N LEU A 63 -0.69 1.10 -3.37
CA LEU A 63 -1.62 1.92 -2.62
C LEU A 63 -2.81 1.12 -2.14
N VAL A 64 -3.35 1.53 -1.00
CA VAL A 64 -4.72 1.21 -0.60
C VAL A 64 -5.64 2.36 -1.02
N CYS A 65 -6.55 2.11 -1.95
CA CYS A 65 -7.32 3.13 -2.66
C CYS A 65 -8.78 3.28 -2.17
N ASN A 66 -9.29 2.39 -1.34
CA ASN A 66 -10.69 2.43 -0.88
C ASN A 66 -10.85 2.64 0.63
N LEU A 67 -9.80 3.09 1.33
CA LEU A 67 -9.94 3.58 2.69
C LEU A 67 -10.75 4.89 2.69
N LYS A 68 -11.52 5.12 3.77
CA LYS A 68 -12.17 6.42 3.96
C LYS A 68 -11.06 7.50 4.02
N PRO A 69 -11.14 8.56 3.20
CA PRO A 69 -10.13 9.62 3.22
C PRO A 69 -9.96 10.24 4.60
N VAL A 70 -8.71 10.53 4.96
CA VAL A 70 -8.33 11.06 6.28
C VAL A 70 -7.72 12.44 6.13
N SER A 71 -8.18 13.40 6.93
CA SER A 71 -7.54 14.71 7.03
C SER A 71 -6.36 14.64 7.98
N MET A 72 -5.17 14.97 7.48
CA MET A 72 -3.94 15.08 8.25
C MET A 72 -3.47 16.51 8.14
N ARG A 73 -3.52 17.24 9.27
CA ARG A 73 -3.04 18.64 9.36
C ARG A 73 -3.64 19.56 8.28
N GLY A 74 -4.93 19.38 8.00
CA GLY A 74 -5.68 20.24 7.08
C GLY A 74 -5.75 19.75 5.63
N ILE A 75 -4.85 18.85 5.21
CA ILE A 75 -4.87 18.26 3.87
C ILE A 75 -5.54 16.88 3.93
N LYS A 76 -6.32 16.53 2.92
CA LYS A 76 -7.05 15.26 2.86
C LYS A 76 -6.22 14.23 2.07
N SER A 77 -5.90 13.11 2.69
CA SER A 77 -5.27 11.96 2.03
C SER A 77 -6.33 11.02 1.45
N HIS A 78 -6.17 10.67 0.17
CA HIS A 78 -7.12 9.89 -0.62
C HIS A 78 -6.66 8.45 -0.92
N ALA A 79 -5.50 8.05 -0.41
CA ALA A 79 -4.99 6.70 -0.43
C ALA A 79 -3.94 6.52 0.68
N MET A 80 -3.34 5.34 0.76
CA MET A 80 -2.23 5.06 1.66
C MET A 80 -1.16 4.27 0.93
N VAL A 81 0.10 4.72 0.98
CA VAL A 81 1.27 4.00 0.44
C VAL A 81 1.61 2.82 1.35
N LEU A 82 1.63 1.61 0.80
CA LEU A 82 2.05 0.42 1.54
C LEU A 82 3.58 0.41 1.73
N CYS A 83 3.98 0.20 2.98
CA CYS A 83 5.37 0.09 3.38
C CYS A 83 5.60 -1.17 4.21
N ALA A 84 6.76 -1.79 4.07
CA ALA A 84 7.27 -2.76 5.04
C ALA A 84 7.94 -2.03 6.20
N GLY A 85 7.69 -2.48 7.42
CA GLY A 85 8.31 -1.97 8.64
C GLY A 85 8.89 -3.09 9.50
N THR A 86 10.03 -2.80 10.14
CA THR A 86 10.60 -3.70 11.16
C THR A 86 9.78 -3.63 12.45
N ALA A 87 9.79 -4.71 13.25
CA ALA A 87 9.00 -4.79 14.48
C ALA A 87 9.39 -3.71 15.53
N ASP A 88 10.66 -3.32 15.56
CA ASP A 88 11.22 -2.26 16.40
C ASP A 88 10.99 -0.84 15.84
N LYS A 89 10.37 -0.74 14.66
CA LYS A 89 10.10 0.52 13.92
C LYS A 89 11.35 1.33 13.59
N SER A 90 12.53 0.72 13.62
CA SER A 90 13.79 1.38 13.25
C SER A 90 13.90 1.63 11.75
N LYS A 91 13.20 0.84 10.93
CA LYS A 91 13.23 0.94 9.47
C LYS A 91 11.85 0.80 8.85
N VAL A 92 11.59 1.62 7.84
CA VAL A 92 10.41 1.58 6.99
C VAL A 92 10.87 1.67 5.53
N GLU A 93 10.35 0.80 4.68
CA GLU A 93 10.64 0.80 3.24
C GLU A 93 9.35 0.75 2.43
N ILE A 94 9.28 1.56 1.38
CA ILE A 94 8.14 1.55 0.46
C ILE A 94 8.13 0.24 -0.32
N MET A 95 6.98 -0.40 -0.41
CA MET A 95 6.79 -1.60 -1.21
C MET A 95 6.88 -1.29 -2.70
N CYS A 96 7.63 -2.11 -3.43
CA CYS A 96 7.88 -1.96 -4.85
C CYS A 96 7.00 -2.94 -5.65
N PRO A 97 6.18 -2.45 -6.60
CA PRO A 97 5.57 -3.34 -7.60
C PRO A 97 6.64 -3.86 -8.60
N PRO A 98 6.31 -4.85 -9.43
CA PRO A 98 7.13 -5.26 -10.57
C PRO A 98 7.47 -4.07 -11.48
N ALA A 99 8.64 -4.11 -12.14
CA ALA A 99 9.18 -2.98 -12.89
C ALA A 99 8.34 -2.58 -14.11
N ASP A 100 7.56 -3.51 -14.66
CA ASP A 100 6.69 -3.34 -15.82
C ASP A 100 5.26 -2.90 -15.44
N ALA A 101 4.94 -2.85 -14.14
CA ALA A 101 3.62 -2.50 -13.65
C ALA A 101 3.25 -1.03 -13.94
N LYS A 102 2.02 -0.82 -14.39
CA LYS A 102 1.52 0.51 -14.78
C LYS A 102 0.66 1.10 -13.67
N PRO A 103 0.60 2.44 -13.54
CA PRO A 103 -0.35 3.10 -12.65
C PRO A 103 -1.79 2.62 -12.90
N GLY A 104 -2.51 2.33 -11.82
CA GLY A 104 -3.88 1.82 -11.83
C GLY A 104 -4.01 0.31 -12.01
N THR A 105 -2.94 -0.41 -12.34
CA THR A 105 -2.99 -1.87 -12.37
C THR A 105 -3.36 -2.42 -11.00
N ARG A 106 -4.32 -3.34 -10.98
CA ARG A 106 -4.80 -3.97 -9.75
C ARG A 106 -3.71 -4.88 -9.16
N VAL A 107 -3.54 -4.78 -7.84
CA VAL A 107 -2.79 -5.76 -7.06
C VAL A 107 -3.81 -6.63 -6.32
N HIS A 108 -3.67 -7.94 -6.41
CA HIS A 108 -4.57 -8.88 -5.75
C HIS A 108 -3.79 -9.86 -4.88
N ILE A 109 -4.49 -10.41 -3.89
CA ILE A 109 -3.97 -11.51 -3.09
C ILE A 109 -4.23 -12.82 -3.83
N ASP A 110 -3.20 -13.64 -3.99
CA ASP A 110 -3.32 -14.92 -4.70
C ASP A 110 -4.42 -15.81 -4.09
N GLY A 111 -5.29 -16.37 -4.93
CA GLY A 111 -6.49 -17.11 -4.53
C GLY A 111 -7.74 -16.27 -4.26
N TYR A 112 -7.64 -14.93 -4.34
CA TYR A 112 -8.74 -13.99 -4.11
C TYR A 112 -8.98 -13.05 -5.31
N GLN A 113 -8.53 -13.42 -6.50
CA GLN A 113 -8.56 -12.58 -7.71
C GLN A 113 -9.97 -12.20 -8.18
N SER A 114 -10.94 -13.09 -7.98
CA SER A 114 -12.31 -12.94 -8.50
C SER A 114 -13.21 -12.04 -7.66
N GLY A 115 -12.77 -11.65 -6.46
CA GLY A 115 -13.55 -10.73 -5.62
C GLY A 115 -13.45 -9.30 -6.13
N GLU A 116 -14.44 -8.48 -5.84
CA GLU A 116 -14.43 -7.03 -6.14
C GLU A 116 -14.14 -6.23 -4.87
N PRO A 117 -13.33 -5.16 -4.95
CA PRO A 117 -13.13 -4.26 -3.82
C PRO A 117 -14.43 -3.56 -3.42
N ASP A 118 -14.61 -3.30 -2.13
CA ASP A 118 -15.67 -2.39 -1.68
C ASP A 118 -15.39 -0.99 -2.27
N ALA A 119 -16.42 -0.26 -2.71
CA ALA A 119 -16.22 1.11 -3.23
C ALA A 119 -15.55 2.04 -2.20
N VAL A 120 -15.93 1.90 -0.92
CA VAL A 120 -15.24 2.50 0.23
C VAL A 120 -15.37 1.52 1.41
N LEU A 121 -14.25 1.18 2.05
CA LEU A 121 -14.24 0.34 3.24
C LEU A 121 -15.03 0.99 4.37
N ASN A 122 -16.02 0.28 4.89
CA ASN A 122 -16.80 0.73 6.04
C ASN A 122 -15.99 0.51 7.34
N PRO A 123 -15.61 1.57 8.09
CA PRO A 123 -14.82 1.44 9.31
C PRO A 123 -15.49 0.58 10.38
N LYS A 124 -16.82 0.47 10.39
CA LYS A 124 -17.55 -0.39 11.34
C LYS A 124 -17.38 -1.88 11.06
N LYS A 125 -17.04 -2.25 9.82
CA LYS A 125 -16.79 -3.65 9.42
C LYS A 125 -15.35 -4.10 9.73
N LYS A 126 -14.44 -3.17 10.02
CA LYS A 126 -13.05 -3.44 10.39
C LYS A 126 -12.30 -4.37 9.41
N VAL A 127 -12.57 -4.23 8.11
CA VAL A 127 -12.00 -5.11 7.07
C VAL A 127 -10.48 -4.98 7.02
N TRP A 128 -9.96 -3.75 6.97
CA TRP A 128 -8.53 -3.49 6.98
C TRP A 128 -7.86 -4.07 8.23
N GLU A 129 -8.44 -3.80 9.41
CA GLU A 129 -7.92 -4.24 10.70
C GLU A 129 -7.98 -5.76 10.89
N ALA A 130 -8.86 -6.45 10.17
CA ALA A 130 -8.92 -7.92 10.16
C ALA A 130 -7.87 -8.54 9.24
N ILE A 131 -7.55 -7.89 8.11
CA ILE A 131 -6.68 -8.46 7.07
C ILE A 131 -5.21 -8.04 7.24
N GLN A 132 -4.95 -6.75 7.49
CA GLN A 132 -3.61 -6.16 7.56
C GLN A 132 -2.65 -6.85 8.54
N PRO A 133 -3.07 -7.39 9.71
CA PRO A 133 -2.15 -8.09 10.60
C PRO A 133 -1.44 -9.30 9.96
N GLY A 134 -2.03 -9.87 8.90
CA GLY A 134 -1.42 -10.94 8.12
C GLY A 134 -0.45 -10.46 7.04
N TYR A 135 -0.40 -9.15 6.71
CA TYR A 135 0.48 -8.64 5.67
C TYR A 135 1.93 -8.56 6.17
N ARG A 136 2.82 -9.27 5.47
CA ARG A 136 4.23 -9.38 5.83
C ARG A 136 5.14 -9.48 4.62
N THR A 137 6.43 -9.28 4.83
CA THR A 137 7.44 -9.67 3.83
C THR A 137 7.94 -11.09 4.08
N ALA A 138 8.07 -11.89 3.04
CA ALA A 138 8.63 -13.24 3.09
C ALA A 138 10.18 -13.23 3.08
N GLU A 139 10.80 -14.41 3.11
CA GLU A 139 12.27 -14.56 3.08
C GLU A 139 12.91 -13.99 1.82
N ASP A 140 12.23 -14.10 0.67
CA ASP A 140 12.65 -13.51 -0.59
C ASP A 140 12.30 -12.01 -0.73
N ARG A 141 11.73 -11.43 0.35
CA ARG A 141 11.20 -10.06 0.46
C ARG A 141 9.89 -9.81 -0.28
N SER A 142 9.26 -10.84 -0.86
CA SER A 142 7.94 -10.70 -1.46
C SER A 142 6.89 -10.32 -0.44
N ALA A 143 5.94 -9.49 -0.86
CA ALA A 143 4.77 -9.14 -0.09
C ALA A 143 3.83 -10.34 -0.05
N ILE A 144 3.44 -10.74 1.16
CA ILE A 144 2.53 -11.86 1.39
C ILE A 144 1.46 -11.48 2.40
N TRP A 145 0.32 -12.17 2.32
CA TRP A 145 -0.68 -12.23 3.36
C TRP A 145 -0.69 -13.64 3.94
N VAL A 146 -0.54 -13.74 5.26
CA VAL A 146 -0.74 -14.97 6.01
C VAL A 146 -2.16 -14.96 6.57
N ASP A 147 -2.98 -15.91 6.12
CA ASP A 147 -4.38 -16.02 6.56
C ASP A 147 -4.51 -16.61 7.98
N ALA A 148 -5.75 -16.73 8.46
CA ALA A 148 -6.04 -17.25 9.80
C ALA A 148 -5.64 -18.72 9.98
N ASP A 149 -5.53 -19.49 8.90
CA ASP A 149 -5.13 -20.89 8.90
C ASP A 149 -3.60 -21.05 8.73
N GLY A 150 -2.87 -19.94 8.64
CA GLY A 150 -1.42 -19.91 8.45
C GLY A 150 -0.99 -20.13 7.00
N LYS A 151 -1.91 -20.08 6.04
CA LYS A 151 -1.59 -20.19 4.61
C LYS A 151 -1.08 -18.85 4.09
N THR A 152 -0.04 -18.92 3.26
CA THR A 152 0.60 -17.76 2.64
C THR A 152 0.06 -17.50 1.25
N HIS A 153 -0.23 -16.24 0.95
CA HIS A 153 -0.72 -15.75 -0.33
C HIS A 153 0.12 -14.56 -0.81
N GLY A 154 0.61 -14.57 -2.05
CA GLY A 154 1.40 -13.47 -2.59
C GLY A 154 0.55 -12.26 -3.02
N PHE A 155 1.13 -11.07 -2.99
CA PHE A 155 0.59 -9.90 -3.68
C PHE A 155 1.04 -9.95 -5.14
N VAL A 156 0.08 -10.19 -6.03
CA VAL A 156 0.30 -10.37 -7.46
C VAL A 156 -0.25 -9.16 -8.20
N VAL A 157 0.54 -8.61 -9.12
CA VAL A 157 0.10 -7.51 -9.97
C VAL A 157 -0.54 -8.09 -11.22
N GLU A 158 -1.75 -7.65 -11.55
CA GLU A 158 -2.49 -8.15 -12.70
C GLU A 158 -1.71 -7.96 -14.01
N GLY A 159 -1.53 -9.05 -14.75
CA GLY A 159 -0.79 -9.05 -16.02
C GLY A 159 0.73 -9.01 -15.89
N SER A 160 1.29 -9.17 -14.68
CA SER A 160 2.73 -9.32 -14.44
C SER A 160 3.02 -10.69 -13.82
N ASP A 161 4.17 -11.28 -14.17
CA ASP A 161 4.67 -12.52 -13.56
C ASP A 161 5.42 -12.25 -12.23
N GLY A 162 5.59 -10.98 -11.85
CA GLY A 162 6.32 -10.55 -10.67
C GLY A 162 5.44 -10.33 -9.43
N LEU A 163 6.02 -10.57 -8.24
CA LEU A 163 5.43 -10.18 -6.97
C LEU A 163 5.85 -8.78 -6.56
N CYS A 164 5.03 -8.15 -5.74
CA CYS A 164 5.42 -6.96 -4.99
C CYS A 164 6.51 -7.31 -3.97
N THR A 165 7.52 -6.47 -3.78
CA THR A 165 8.66 -6.76 -2.88
C THR A 165 9.04 -5.56 -2.01
N ALA A 166 9.61 -5.84 -0.84
CA ALA A 166 10.35 -4.83 -0.09
C ALA A 166 11.82 -4.77 -0.58
N PRO A 167 12.48 -3.60 -0.52
CA PRO A 167 13.90 -3.48 -0.86
C PRO A 167 14.80 -4.43 -0.07
N THR A 168 14.64 -4.51 1.26
CA THR A 168 15.51 -5.32 2.12
C THR A 168 14.81 -5.95 3.33
N ILE A 169 13.67 -5.43 3.79
CA ILE A 169 13.01 -5.94 4.99
C ILE A 169 12.44 -7.35 4.75
N VAL A 170 12.87 -8.31 5.59
CA VAL A 170 12.37 -9.70 5.64
C VAL A 170 11.59 -9.91 6.94
N GLY A 171 10.44 -10.57 6.86
CA GLY A 171 9.59 -10.87 8.02
C GLY A 171 8.92 -9.64 8.65
N GLY A 172 9.06 -8.45 8.05
CA GLY A 172 8.47 -7.22 8.54
C GLY A 172 6.96 -7.19 8.31
N GLY A 173 6.24 -6.40 9.11
CA GLY A 173 4.81 -6.14 8.87
C GLY A 173 4.64 -5.14 7.72
N ILE A 174 3.59 -5.28 6.92
CA ILE A 174 3.25 -4.31 5.87
C ILE A 174 2.04 -3.49 6.32
N SER A 175 2.15 -2.17 6.22
CA SER A 175 1.10 -1.21 6.59
C SER A 175 1.07 -0.02 5.66
#